data_AF-A0A2V9T4Y8-F1
#
_entry.id   AF-A0A2V9T4Y8-F1
#
_cell.length_a   1.000
_cell.length_b   1.000
_cell.length_c   1.000
_cell.angle_alpha   90.00
_cell.angle_beta   90.00
_cell.angle_gamma   90.00
#
_symmetry.space_group_name_H-M   'P 1'
#
loop_
_entity.id
_entity.type
_entity.pdbx_description
1 polymer ?
#
loop_
_entity_poly.entity_id
_entity_poly.type
_entity_poly.pdbx_seq_one_letter_code
_entity_poly.pdbx_strand_id
1 'polypeptide(L)' 'MNQLLKPQELAHILGVPVSFVYDRTRQNSPDPIPHFKFGKYVRFELAQVQAWLAERIR' A
#
# COMPACT_ATOMS: atom_id res chain seq x y z
N MET A 1 18.63 -2.16 -1.09
CA MET A 1 17.92 -0.86 -1.21
C MET A 1 16.45 -1.16 -1.36
N ASN A 2 15.59 -0.73 -0.43
CA ASN A 2 14.17 -1.04 -0.50
C ASN A 2 13.51 -0.02 -1.44
N GLN A 3 13.04 -0.51 -2.59
CA GLN A 3 12.40 0.31 -3.60
C GLN A 3 11.01 0.73 -3.14
N LEU A 4 10.74 2.04 -3.22
CA LEU A 4 9.45 2.64 -2.89
C LEU A 4 8.53 2.66 -4.11
N LEU A 5 7.39 2.01 -4.00
CA LEU A 5 6.38 1.87 -5.04
C LEU A 5 5.38 3.02 -5.03
N LYS A 6 4.94 3.46 -6.22
CA LYS A 6 3.75 4.30 -6.41
C LYS A 6 2.46 3.47 -6.21
N PRO A 7 1.30 4.10 -5.97
CA PRO A 7 0.02 3.40 -5.86
C PRO A 7 -0.28 2.46 -7.04
N GLN A 8 0.02 2.89 -8.26
CA GLN A 8 -0.20 2.11 -9.49
C GLN A 8 0.69 0.88 -9.57
N GLU A 9 1.96 1.01 -9.16
CA GLU A 9 2.91 -0.10 -9.16
C GLU A 9 2.53 -1.14 -8.10
N LEU A 10 2.12 -0.68 -6.93
CA LEU A 10 1.62 -1.57 -5.89
C LEU A 10 0.36 -2.32 -6.34
N ALA A 11 -0.59 -1.60 -6.94
CA ALA A 11 -1.82 -2.20 -7.47
C ALA A 11 -1.53 -3.29 -8.52
N HIS A 12 -0.58 -3.02 -9.43
CA HIS A 12 -0.14 -3.98 -10.44
C HIS A 12 0.48 -5.24 -9.81
N ILE A 13 1.39 -5.07 -8.84
CA ILE A 13 2.05 -6.19 -8.14
C ILE A 13 1.03 -7.03 -7.36
N LEU A 14 0.07 -6.39 -6.71
CA LEU A 14 -0.96 -7.08 -5.93
C LEU A 14 -2.08 -7.67 -6.81
N GLY A 15 -2.14 -7.33 -8.10
CA GLY A 15 -3.22 -7.75 -8.99
C GLY A 15 -4.59 -7.15 -8.62
N VAL A 16 -4.62 -5.98 -7.99
CA VAL A 16 -5.84 -5.31 -7.51
C VAL A 16 -6.10 -3.99 -8.25
N PRO A 17 -7.34 -3.47 -8.25
CA PRO A 17 -7.61 -2.13 -8.76
C PRO A 17 -6.86 -1.05 -7.99
N VAL A 18 -6.43 0.02 -8.67
CA VAL A 18 -5.74 1.16 -8.01
C VAL A 18 -6.64 1.84 -6.97
N SER A 19 -7.96 1.82 -7.17
CA SER A 19 -8.94 2.33 -6.19
C SER A 19 -8.82 1.63 -4.84
N PHE A 20 -8.61 0.31 -4.82
CA PHE A 20 -8.40 -0.45 -3.58
C PHE A 20 -7.19 0.09 -2.80
N VAL A 21 -6.09 0.37 -3.50
CA VAL A 21 -4.89 0.94 -2.87
C VAL A 21 -5.19 2.32 -2.27
N TYR A 22 -5.90 3.19 -3.00
CA TYR A 22 -6.28 4.50 -2.48
C TYR A 22 -7.22 4.42 -1.27
N ASP A 23 -8.24 3.56 -1.32
CA ASP A 23 -9.20 3.40 -0.25
C ASP A 23 -8.54 2.90 1.04
N ARG A 24 -7.56 1.99 0.90
CA ARG A 24 -6.73 1.51 1.99
C ARG A 24 -5.61 2.46 2.42
N THR A 25 -5.35 3.54 1.68
CA THR A 25 -4.38 4.58 2.08
C THR A 25 -5.02 5.67 2.94
N ARG A 26 -6.37 5.75 2.95
CA ARG A 26 -7.09 6.81 3.68
C ARG A 26 -6.87 6.68 5.18
N GLN A 27 -6.77 7.84 5.84
CA GLN A 27 -6.52 7.92 7.29
C GLN A 27 -7.68 7.35 8.13
N ASN A 28 -8.90 7.41 7.60
CA ASN A 28 -10.09 6.80 8.22
C ASN A 28 -10.33 5.36 7.76
N SER A 29 -9.38 4.75 7.02
CA SER A 29 -9.46 3.33 6.75
C SER A 29 -9.32 2.61 8.11
N PRO A 30 -10.22 1.70 8.46
CA PRO A 30 -10.13 0.96 9.73
C PRO A 30 -8.81 0.20 9.85
N ASP A 31 -8.15 -0.02 8.71
CA ASP A 31 -6.92 -0.76 8.62
C ASP A 31 -6.13 -0.31 7.37
N PRO A 32 -5.31 0.75 7.52
CA PRO A 32 -4.62 1.35 6.40
C PRO A 32 -3.38 0.55 5.99
N ILE A 33 -3.13 0.45 4.68
CA ILE A 33 -1.90 -0.12 4.14
C ILE A 33 -0.70 0.72 4.62
N PRO A 34 0.40 0.08 5.07
CA PRO A 34 1.62 0.78 5.45
C PRO A 34 2.15 1.62 4.29
N HIS A 35 2.30 2.92 4.52
CA HIS A 35 2.70 3.86 3.48
C HIS A 35 3.51 5.02 4.04
N PHE A 36 4.31 5.62 3.17
CA PHE A 36 5.11 6.80 3.44
C PHE A 36 4.51 8.00 2.71
N LYS A 37 4.25 9.08 3.44
CA LYS A 37 3.83 10.37 2.85
C LYS A 37 5.04 11.29 2.67
N PHE A 38 5.20 11.77 1.44
CA PHE A 38 6.18 12.79 1.06
C PHE A 38 5.44 13.97 0.41
N GLY A 39 4.90 14.86 1.25
CA GLY A 39 4.00 15.92 0.79
C GLY A 39 2.76 15.33 0.10
N LYS A 40 2.55 15.67 -1.18
CA LYS A 40 1.43 15.14 -1.99
C LYS A 40 1.63 13.70 -2.47
N TYR A 41 2.84 13.14 -2.34
CA TYR A 41 3.15 11.81 -2.84
C TYR A 41 2.99 10.76 -1.73
N VAL A 42 2.42 9.62 -2.11
CA VAL A 42 2.40 8.42 -1.27
C VAL A 42 3.29 7.36 -1.91
N ARG A 43 4.05 6.67 -1.07
CA ARG A 43 4.89 5.55 -1.47
C ARG A 43 4.69 4.35 -0.56
N PHE A 44 4.94 3.16 -1.10
CA PHE A 44 4.77 1.91 -0.39
C PHE A 44 6.04 1.09 -0.46
N GLU A 45 6.39 0.45 0.64
CA GLU A 45 7.46 -0.52 0.66
C GLU A 45 6.87 -1.92 0.55
N LEU A 46 7.24 -2.66 -0.51
CA LEU A 46 6.63 -3.94 -0.82
C LEU A 46 6.68 -4.94 0.36
N ALA A 47 7.81 -5.02 1.05
CA ALA A 47 7.99 -5.94 2.18
C ALA A 47 7.02 -5.63 3.34
N GLN A 48 6.82 -4.36 3.67
CA GLN A 48 5.85 -3.96 4.69
C GLN A 48 4.41 -4.25 4.27
N VAL A 49 4.07 -4.01 3.00
CA VAL A 49 2.73 -4.33 2.49
C VAL A 49 2.49 -5.84 2.49
N GLN A 50 3.48 -6.66 2.13
CA GLN A 50 3.38 -8.12 2.19
C GLN A 50 3.22 -8.64 3.61
N ALA A 51 3.96 -8.10 4.57
CA ALA A 51 3.79 -8.44 5.98
C ALA A 51 2.38 -8.09 6.48
N TRP A 52 1.90 -6.89 6.14
CA TRP A 52 0.53 -6.47 6.42
C TRP A 52 -0.51 -7.41 5.79
N LEU A 53 -0.34 -7.84 4.53
CA LEU A 53 -1.24 -8.81 3.91
C LEU A 53 -1.21 -10.18 4.61
N ALA A 54 -0.03 -10.66 5.01
CA ALA A 54 0.13 -11.97 5.64
C ALA A 54 -0.61 -12.08 6.98
N GLU A 55 -0.70 -10.98 7.74
CA GLU A 55 -1.48 -10.92 8.97
C GLU A 55 -3.01 -11.03 8.75
N ARG A 56 -3.48 -10.83 7.50
CA ARG A 56 -4.91 -10.68 7.14
C ARG A 56 -5.49 -11.86 6.38
N ILE A 57 -4.65 -12.69 5.75
CA ILE A 57 -5.08 -13.89 5.00
C ILE A 57 -5.18 -15.12 5.92
N ARG A 58 -5.42 -14.92 7.22
CA ARG A 58 -5.48 -16.01 8.20
C ARG A 58 -6.87 -16.59 8.35
#